data_AF-A0AAI8MIZ0-F1
#
_entry.id   AF-A0AAI8MIZ0-F1
#
_cell.length_a   1.000
_cell.length_b   1.000
_cell.length_c   1.000
_cell.angle_alpha   90.00
_cell.angle_beta   90.00
_cell.angle_gamma   90.00
#
_symmetry.space_group_name_H-M   'P 1'
#
loop_
_entity.id
_entity.type
_entity.pdbx_description
1 polymer ?
#
loop_
_entity_poly.entity_id
_entity_poly.type
_entity_poly.pdbx_seq_one_letter_code
_entity_poly.pdbx_strand_id
1 'polypeptide(L)'
;MAQRTCRYCRRTYQLNKDNFGHNPQGGFRWKCRACVRQAVREYNEVHSGRAYERTQLRNDTRLTQADRARYGTQLARRDGGYTCFYCKEELGADFHIDHKTPIAKGGQHALANFALACMPCNQEKHAKDINEYRVWRRDRGLSILF
;
A
#
# COMPACT_ATOMS: atom_id res chain seq x y z
N MET A 1 15.54 -3.21 37.65
CA MET A 1 15.20 -2.76 36.28
C MET A 1 14.70 -3.94 35.47
N ALA A 2 13.64 -3.78 34.67
CA ALA A 2 13.13 -4.87 33.85
C ALA A 2 14.17 -5.29 32.79
N GLN A 3 14.33 -6.59 32.57
CA GLN A 3 15.25 -7.17 31.59
C GLN A 3 14.49 -8.09 30.63
N ARG A 4 15.06 -8.33 29.45
CA ARG A 4 14.48 -9.22 28.44
C ARG A 4 15.57 -9.93 27.64
N THR A 5 15.35 -11.21 27.37
CA THR A 5 16.17 -12.00 26.45
C THR A 5 15.69 -11.82 25.02
N CYS A 6 16.61 -11.47 24.12
CA CYS A 6 16.35 -11.42 22.69
C CYS A 6 16.05 -12.83 22.16
N ARG A 7 14.94 -13.02 21.43
CA ARG A 7 14.58 -14.32 20.83
C ARG A 7 15.52 -14.79 19.72
N TYR A 8 16.40 -13.91 19.23
CA TYR A 8 17.29 -14.17 18.10
C TYR A 8 18.72 -14.49 18.58
N CYS A 9 19.41 -13.54 19.19
CA CYS A 9 20.77 -13.78 19.70
C CYS A 9 20.84 -14.43 21.08
N ARG A 10 19.70 -14.67 21.74
CA ARG A 10 19.59 -15.28 23.08
C ARG A 10 20.30 -14.53 24.22
N ARG A 11 20.83 -13.33 23.98
CA ARG A 11 21.41 -12.45 25.00
C ARG A 11 20.34 -11.67 25.76
N THR A 12 20.60 -11.39 27.04
CA THR A 12 19.72 -10.61 27.92
C THR A 12 20.17 -9.15 27.99
N TYR A 13 19.22 -8.24 27.86
CA TYR A 13 19.44 -6.79 27.88
C TYR A 13 18.43 -6.10 28.80
N GLN A 14 18.71 -4.87 29.21
CA GLN A 14 17.72 -4.02 29.87
C GLN A 14 16.54 -3.75 28.93
N LEU A 15 15.32 -3.82 29.45
CA LEU A 15 14.10 -3.57 28.67
C LEU A 15 13.85 -2.07 28.53
N ASN A 16 14.47 -1.46 27.52
CA ASN A 16 14.36 -0.04 27.20
C ASN A 16 14.46 0.21 25.69
N LYS A 17 14.25 1.47 25.27
CA LYS A 17 14.27 1.92 23.87
C LYS A 17 15.63 1.77 23.17
N ASP A 18 16.70 1.68 23.95
CA ASP A 18 18.07 1.54 23.44
C ASP A 18 18.34 0.10 23.00
N ASN A 19 17.76 -0.88 23.71
CA ASN A 19 17.94 -2.30 23.42
C ASN A 19 16.82 -2.90 22.57
N PHE A 20 15.59 -2.40 22.66
CA PHE A 20 14.43 -2.93 21.95
C PHE A 20 13.62 -1.82 21.27
N GLY A 21 13.28 -2.01 20.00
CA GLY A 21 12.34 -1.12 19.29
C GLY A 21 10.88 -1.46 19.60
N HIS A 22 9.95 -0.59 19.24
CA HIS A 22 8.51 -0.82 19.45
C HIS A 22 7.86 -1.61 18.29
N ASN A 23 6.82 -2.37 18.60
CA ASN A 23 5.91 -2.99 17.64
C ASN A 23 4.78 -1.99 17.26
N PRO A 24 4.08 -2.19 16.13
CA PRO A 24 2.98 -1.30 15.74
C PRO A 24 1.83 -1.23 16.75
N GLN A 25 1.67 -2.26 17.60
CA GLN A 25 0.63 -2.36 18.62
C GLN A 25 1.02 -1.71 19.97
N GLY A 26 2.16 -1.01 20.05
CA GLY A 26 2.54 -0.20 21.22
C GLY A 26 3.48 -0.84 22.26
N GLY A 27 4.06 -2.02 22.03
CA GLY A 27 4.98 -2.71 22.98
C GLY A 27 6.41 -2.89 22.48
N PHE A 28 7.37 -3.22 23.36
CA PHE A 28 8.73 -3.58 22.93
C PHE A 28 8.76 -4.89 22.14
N ARG A 29 9.51 -4.90 21.03
CA ARG A 29 9.82 -6.10 20.24
C ARG A 29 10.59 -7.11 21.08
N TRP A 30 10.52 -8.38 20.66
CA TRP A 30 11.30 -9.48 21.24
C TRP A 30 12.66 -9.70 20.55
N LYS A 31 12.98 -8.88 19.54
CA LYS A 31 14.27 -8.84 18.84
C LYS A 31 15.01 -7.58 19.28
N CYS A 32 16.25 -7.72 19.75
CA CYS A 32 17.05 -6.57 20.15
C CYS A 32 17.47 -5.73 18.92
N ARG A 33 17.77 -4.45 19.14
CA ARG A 33 18.15 -3.52 18.06
C ARG A 33 19.40 -3.97 17.30
N ALA A 34 20.36 -4.63 17.96
CA ALA A 34 21.54 -5.17 17.29
C ALA A 34 21.16 -6.21 16.23
N CYS A 35 20.31 -7.19 16.58
CA CYS A 35 19.80 -8.17 15.62
C CYS A 35 18.90 -7.54 14.54
N VAL A 36 18.15 -6.48 14.85
CA VAL A 36 17.40 -5.73 13.83
C VAL A 36 18.35 -5.07 12.84
N ARG A 37 19.38 -4.35 13.32
CA ARG A 37 20.38 -3.69 12.47
C ARG A 37 21.12 -4.68 11.57
N GLN A 38 21.50 -5.84 12.11
CA GLN A 38 22.12 -6.90 11.32
C GLN A 38 21.18 -7.39 10.21
N ALA A 39 19.94 -7.74 10.54
CA ALA A 39 18.98 -8.21 9.55
C ALA A 39 18.68 -7.16 8.46
N VAL A 40 18.66 -5.86 8.82
CA VAL A 40 18.52 -4.77 7.84
C VAL A 40 19.74 -4.67 6.94
N ARG A 41 20.97 -4.83 7.48
CA ARG A 41 22.19 -4.84 6.66
C ARG A 41 22.20 -6.00 5.67
N GLU A 42 21.96 -7.23 6.15
CA GLU A 42 21.88 -8.43 5.30
C GLU A 42 20.80 -8.25 4.21
N TYR A 43 19.63 -7.72 4.56
CA TYR A 43 18.59 -7.42 3.59
C TYR A 43 19.03 -6.38 2.55
N ASN A 44 19.73 -5.32 2.98
CA ASN A 44 20.20 -4.27 2.08
C ASN A 44 21.39 -4.70 1.23
N GLU A 45 22.23 -5.64 1.68
CA GLU A 45 23.33 -6.20 0.86
C GLU A 45 22.79 -6.88 -0.39
N VAL A 46 21.67 -7.60 -0.26
CA VAL A 46 21.01 -8.28 -1.39
C VAL A 46 19.92 -7.45 -2.08
N HIS A 47 19.40 -6.39 -1.44
CA HIS A 47 18.31 -5.55 -1.98
C HIS A 47 18.61 -4.05 -1.95
N SER A 48 19.88 -3.66 -2.14
CA SER A 48 20.33 -2.25 -2.10
C SER A 48 19.58 -1.35 -3.09
N GLY A 49 19.13 -1.90 -4.22
CA GLY A 49 18.34 -1.20 -5.24
C GLY A 49 16.87 -0.98 -4.89
N ARG A 50 16.30 -1.70 -3.92
CA ARG A 50 14.84 -1.77 -3.75
C ARG A 50 14.20 -0.43 -3.37
N ALA A 51 14.89 0.41 -2.59
CA ALA A 51 14.40 1.74 -2.27
C ALA A 51 14.39 2.66 -3.50
N TYR A 52 15.43 2.56 -4.33
CA TYR A 52 15.52 3.26 -5.60
C TYR A 52 14.46 2.78 -6.59
N GLU A 53 14.32 1.47 -6.79
CA GLU A 53 13.28 0.84 -7.63
C GLU A 53 11.87 1.31 -7.25
N ARG A 54 11.55 1.35 -5.95
CA ARG A 54 10.26 1.87 -5.47
C ARG A 54 10.06 3.34 -5.76
N THR A 55 11.14 4.12 -5.77
CA THR A 55 11.10 5.55 -6.09
C THR A 55 10.90 5.76 -7.59
N GLN A 56 11.61 5.01 -8.42
CA GLN A 56 11.41 5.00 -9.88
C GLN A 56 9.98 4.60 -10.22
N LEU A 57 9.49 3.47 -9.69
CA LEU A 57 8.09 3.04 -9.88
C LEU A 57 7.08 4.12 -9.49
N ARG A 58 7.31 4.85 -8.38
CA ARG A 58 6.42 5.96 -7.97
C ARG A 58 6.47 7.11 -8.96
N ASN A 59 7.64 7.46 -9.47
CA ASN A 59 7.80 8.53 -10.43
C ASN A 59 7.18 8.15 -11.79
N ASP A 60 7.43 6.93 -12.27
CA ASP A 60 6.93 6.39 -13.53
C ASP A 60 5.41 6.25 -13.55
N THR A 61 4.80 6.12 -12.37
CA THR A 61 3.34 5.96 -12.23
C THR A 61 2.65 7.18 -11.64
N ARG A 62 3.36 8.30 -11.51
CA ARG A 62 2.79 9.56 -11.03
C ARG A 62 1.99 10.21 -12.16
N LEU A 63 0.70 10.43 -11.92
CA LEU A 63 -0.16 11.19 -12.81
C LEU A 63 -0.03 12.69 -12.53
N THR A 64 0.25 13.49 -13.56
CA THR A 64 0.18 14.95 -13.49
C THR A 64 -1.28 15.44 -13.44
N GLN A 65 -1.50 16.73 -13.19
CA GLN A 65 -2.86 17.32 -13.28
C GLN A 65 -3.46 17.12 -14.68
N ALA A 66 -2.65 17.27 -15.73
CA ALA A 66 -3.08 17.08 -17.12
C ALA A 66 -3.42 15.61 -17.40
N ASP A 67 -2.62 14.67 -16.89
CA ASP A 67 -2.91 13.24 -17.01
C ASP A 67 -4.23 12.88 -16.31
N ARG A 68 -4.46 13.43 -15.12
CA ARG A 68 -5.70 13.20 -14.36
C ARG A 68 -6.92 13.70 -15.12
N ALA A 69 -6.85 14.88 -15.74
CA ALA A 69 -7.94 15.40 -16.56
C ALA A 69 -8.18 14.53 -17.80
N ARG A 70 -7.11 14.15 -18.51
CA ARG A 70 -7.16 13.30 -19.71
C ARG A 70 -7.75 11.92 -19.40
N TYR A 71 -7.15 11.20 -18.46
CA TYR A 71 -7.58 9.86 -18.10
C TYR A 71 -8.94 9.89 -17.39
N GLY A 72 -9.23 10.90 -16.57
CA GLY A 72 -10.55 11.06 -15.95
C GLY A 72 -11.66 11.13 -16.99
N THR A 73 -11.50 11.97 -18.01
CA THR A 73 -12.46 12.08 -19.13
C THR A 73 -12.59 10.76 -19.91
N GLN A 74 -11.47 10.08 -20.19
CA GLN A 74 -11.48 8.80 -20.90
C GLN A 74 -12.19 7.70 -20.10
N LEU A 75 -11.94 7.65 -18.80
CA LEU A 75 -12.56 6.67 -17.90
C LEU A 75 -14.06 6.97 -17.74
N ALA A 76 -14.44 8.23 -17.53
CA ALA A 76 -15.84 8.61 -17.44
C ALA A 76 -16.61 8.25 -18.72
N ARG A 77 -16.01 8.50 -19.90
CA ARG A 77 -16.61 8.08 -21.17
C ARG A 77 -16.72 6.55 -21.30
N ARG A 78 -15.70 5.82 -20.85
CA ARG A 78 -15.67 4.33 -20.90
C ARG A 78 -16.70 3.71 -19.96
N ASP A 79 -16.84 4.27 -18.76
CA ASP A 79 -17.55 3.65 -17.63
C ASP A 79 -18.94 4.27 -17.41
N GLY A 80 -19.39 5.19 -18.28
CA GLY A 80 -20.75 5.74 -18.25
C GLY A 80 -20.96 6.93 -17.32
N GLY A 81 -19.89 7.65 -16.96
CA GLY A 81 -19.93 8.89 -16.18
C GLY A 81 -18.84 8.97 -15.12
N TYR A 82 -18.83 10.07 -14.37
CA TYR A 82 -17.97 10.23 -13.20
C TYR A 82 -18.60 9.51 -12.01
N THR A 83 -18.51 8.19 -12.01
CA THR A 83 -18.98 7.33 -10.91
C THR A 83 -17.83 6.49 -10.38
N CYS A 84 -17.83 6.24 -9.08
CA CYS A 84 -16.85 5.38 -8.45
C CYS A 84 -17.01 3.97 -9.00
N PHE A 85 -15.95 3.44 -9.61
CA PHE A 85 -15.95 2.08 -10.16
C PHE A 85 -16.37 1.05 -9.10
N TYR A 86 -16.02 1.26 -7.83
CA TYR A 86 -16.25 0.29 -6.74
C TYR A 86 -17.60 0.43 -6.03
N CYS A 87 -17.94 1.61 -5.53
CA CYS A 87 -19.18 1.81 -4.77
C CYS A 87 -20.33 2.38 -5.59
N LYS A 88 -20.09 2.74 -6.85
CA LYS A 88 -21.06 3.32 -7.80
C LYS A 88 -21.63 4.70 -7.45
N GLU A 89 -21.22 5.28 -6.33
CA GLU A 89 -21.49 6.67 -5.97
C GLU A 89 -20.93 7.65 -7.01
N GLU A 90 -21.62 8.76 -7.23
CA GLU A 90 -21.15 9.85 -8.08
C GLU A 90 -19.88 10.48 -7.53
N LEU A 91 -19.02 10.94 -8.43
CA LEU A 91 -17.73 11.54 -8.10
C LEU A 91 -17.71 13.03 -8.41
N GLY A 92 -17.15 13.80 -7.48
CA GLY A 92 -16.77 15.18 -7.68
C GLY A 92 -15.41 15.33 -8.38
N ALA A 93 -14.91 16.56 -8.44
CA ALA A 93 -13.62 16.89 -9.06
C ALA A 93 -12.40 16.28 -8.35
N ASP A 94 -12.58 15.81 -7.12
CA ASP A 94 -11.56 15.17 -6.26
C ASP A 94 -11.45 13.65 -6.45
N PHE A 95 -12.00 13.11 -7.54
CA PHE A 95 -11.86 11.70 -7.88
C PHE A 95 -10.41 11.23 -7.91
N HIS A 96 -10.18 9.95 -7.63
CA HIS A 96 -8.89 9.29 -7.77
C HIS A 96 -8.89 8.39 -9.01
N ILE A 97 -7.71 8.23 -9.62
CA ILE A 97 -7.46 7.20 -10.62
C ILE A 97 -6.67 6.10 -9.92
N ASP A 98 -7.32 4.96 -9.73
CA ASP A 98 -6.75 3.79 -9.06
C ASP A 98 -6.32 2.73 -10.07
N HIS A 99 -5.31 1.93 -9.71
CA HIS A 99 -4.88 0.76 -10.47
C HIS A 99 -5.62 -0.48 -9.98
N LYS A 100 -6.53 -1.04 -10.79
CA LYS A 100 -7.30 -2.27 -10.48
C LYS A 100 -6.39 -3.41 -10.01
N THR A 101 -5.26 -3.59 -10.68
CA THR A 101 -4.11 -4.36 -10.18
C THR A 101 -3.03 -3.37 -9.75
N PRO A 102 -2.62 -3.34 -8.47
CA PRO A 102 -1.57 -2.43 -7.99
C PRO A 102 -0.25 -2.60 -8.75
N ILE A 103 0.47 -1.50 -8.95
CA ILE A 103 1.82 -1.50 -9.57
C ILE A 103 2.77 -2.45 -8.82
N ALA A 104 2.69 -2.49 -7.49
CA ALA A 104 3.50 -3.37 -6.65
C ALA A 104 3.22 -4.87 -6.85
N LYS A 105 2.14 -5.22 -7.57
CA LYS A 105 1.76 -6.60 -7.94
C LYS A 105 1.90 -6.86 -9.45
N GLY A 106 2.63 -6.00 -10.17
CA GLY A 106 2.85 -6.14 -11.61
C GLY A 106 1.72 -5.54 -12.46
N GLY A 107 0.82 -4.75 -11.87
CA GLY A 107 -0.20 -4.04 -12.64
C GLY A 107 0.41 -2.99 -13.57
N GLN A 108 -0.14 -2.86 -14.78
CA GLN A 108 0.34 -1.89 -15.77
C GLN A 108 -0.13 -0.47 -15.44
N HIS A 109 0.70 0.53 -15.74
CA HIS A 109 0.31 1.94 -15.67
C HIS A 109 -0.41 2.37 -16.96
N ALA A 110 -1.61 1.83 -17.20
CA ALA A 110 -2.35 2.02 -18.43
C ALA A 110 -3.86 2.14 -18.20
N LEU A 111 -4.57 2.79 -19.14
CA LEU A 111 -6.02 3.03 -19.07
C LEU A 111 -6.83 1.75 -18.79
N ALA A 112 -6.45 0.61 -19.39
CA ALA A 112 -7.11 -0.67 -19.18
C ALA A 112 -7.06 -1.15 -17.71
N ASN A 113 -6.02 -0.77 -16.96
CA ASN A 113 -5.86 -1.07 -15.54
C ASN A 113 -6.38 0.07 -14.64
N PHE A 114 -6.75 1.22 -15.19
CA PHE A 114 -7.26 2.35 -14.42
C PHE A 114 -8.77 2.22 -14.12
N ALA A 115 -9.17 2.76 -12.98
CA ALA A 115 -10.55 2.92 -12.55
C ALA A 115 -10.73 4.27 -11.84
N LEU A 116 -11.87 4.93 -12.06
CA LEU A 116 -12.27 6.07 -11.22
C LEU A 116 -12.67 5.57 -9.84
N ALA A 117 -12.20 6.21 -8.79
CA ALA A 117 -12.48 5.81 -7.41
C ALA A 117 -12.69 7.03 -6.51
N CYS A 118 -13.62 6.92 -5.56
CA CYS A 118 -13.70 7.88 -4.46
C CYS A 118 -12.52 7.66 -3.48
N MET A 119 -12.20 8.68 -2.68
CA MET A 119 -11.15 8.59 -1.67
C MET A 119 -11.33 7.40 -0.71
N PRO A 120 -12.53 7.13 -0.14
CA PRO A 120 -12.73 5.99 0.77
C PRO A 120 -12.40 4.64 0.11
N CYS A 121 -12.98 4.35 -1.06
CA CYS A 121 -12.74 3.07 -1.75
C CYS A 121 -11.28 2.90 -2.15
N ASN A 122 -10.63 3.97 -2.60
CA ASN A 122 -9.20 3.93 -2.95
C ASN A 122 -8.33 3.60 -1.73
N GLN A 123 -8.62 4.20 -0.57
CA GLN A 123 -7.91 3.92 0.68
C GLN A 123 -8.18 2.52 1.22
N GLU A 124 -9.42 2.03 1.16
CA GLU A 124 -9.81 0.68 1.58
C GLU A 124 -9.16 -0.41 0.73
N LYS A 125 -9.16 -0.22 -0.60
CA LYS A 125 -8.50 -1.13 -1.53
C LYS A 125 -7.00 -1.19 -1.26
N HIS A 126 -6.35 -0.04 -1.10
CA HIS A 126 -4.92 0.06 -0.84
C HIS A 126 -4.10 -0.78 -1.84
N ALA A 127 -3.41 -1.81 -1.36
CA ALA A 127 -2.56 -2.71 -2.13
C ALA A 127 -3.26 -4.01 -2.54
N LYS A 128 -4.59 -4.07 -2.40
CA LYS A 128 -5.40 -5.18 -2.90
C LYS A 128 -5.57 -5.06 -4.41
N ASP A 129 -5.47 -6.17 -5.11
CA ASP A 129 -6.00 -6.25 -6.47
C ASP A 129 -7.53 -6.30 -6.45
N ILE A 130 -8.14 -6.23 -7.64
CA ILE A 130 -9.60 -6.19 -7.79
C ILE A 130 -10.30 -7.41 -7.16
N ASN A 131 -9.71 -8.60 -7.23
CA ASN A 131 -10.33 -9.81 -6.70
C ASN A 131 -10.20 -9.88 -5.19
N GLU A 132 -9.02 -9.54 -4.65
CA GLU A 132 -8.85 -9.39 -3.21
C GLU A 132 -9.77 -8.32 -2.63
N TYR A 133 -9.98 -7.22 -3.36
CA TYR A 133 -10.88 -6.17 -2.91
C TYR A 133 -12.34 -6.58 -2.96
N ARG A 134 -12.77 -7.34 -3.99
CA ARG A 134 -14.11 -7.97 -4.01
C ARG A 134 -14.32 -8.89 -2.81
N VAL A 135 -13.35 -9.75 -2.49
CA VAL A 135 -13.41 -10.62 -1.29
C VAL A 135 -13.52 -9.77 -0.02
N TRP A 136 -12.67 -8.76 0.13
CA TRP A 136 -12.68 -7.87 1.30
C TRP A 136 -14.02 -7.14 1.51
N ARG A 137 -14.66 -6.70 0.40
CA ARG A 137 -15.98 -6.04 0.40
C ARG A 137 -17.09 -7.01 0.75
N ARG A 138 -17.10 -8.20 0.13
CA ARG A 138 -18.07 -9.27 0.43
C ARG A 138 -18.05 -9.64 1.92
N ASP A 139 -16.86 -9.82 2.48
CA ASP A 139 -16.70 -10.18 3.90
C ASP A 139 -17.17 -9.07 4.86
N ARG A 140 -17.48 -7.88 4.35
CA ARG A 140 -18.05 -6.72 5.06
C ARG A 140 -19.48 -6.37 4.64
N GLY A 141 -20.13 -7.22 3.84
CA GLY A 141 -21.49 -6.98 3.36
C GLY A 141 -21.62 -5.81 2.38
N LEU A 142 -20.51 -5.38 1.75
CA LEU A 142 -20.49 -4.30 0.78
C LEU A 142 -20.71 -4.85 -0.64
N SER A 143 -21.28 -4.02 -1.53
CA SER A 143 -21.49 -4.39 -2.93
C SER A 143 -20.19 -4.81 -3.63
N ILE A 144 -20.28 -5.87 -4.42
CA ILE A 144 -19.20 -6.43 -5.26
C ILE A 144 -19.51 -6.31 -6.76
N LEU A 145 -20.58 -5.59 -7.13
CA LEU A 145 -21.04 -5.43 -8.50
C LEU A 145 -20.23 -4.33 -9.21
N PHE A 146 -18.99 -4.67 -9.55
CA PHE A 146 -18.07 -3.86 -10.35
C PHE A 146 -17.05 -4.73 -11.06
#